data_AF-A0A932NTY7-F1
#
_entry.id   AF-A0A932NTY7-F1
#
_cell.length_a   1.000
_cell.length_b   1.000
_cell.length_c   1.000
_cell.angle_alpha   90.00
_cell.angle_beta   90.00
_cell.angle_gamma   90.00
#
_symmetry.space_group_name_H-M   'P 1'
#
loop_
_entity.id
_entity.type
_entity.pdbx_description
1 polymer ?
#
loop_
_entity_poly.entity_id
_entity_poly.type
_entity_poly.pdbx_seq_one_letter_code
_entity_poly.pdbx_strand_id
1 'polypeptide(L)' 'MFGLGLQELIIIMVIALVIFGGKKLPEVGSGLGKAIREFKRGASDPPEIDVTPTETTEKTEKDGTKKDRAST' A
#
# COMPACT_ATOMS: atom_id res chain seq x y z
N MET A 1 -5.06 -28.13 -22.85
CA MET A 1 -6.36 -27.59 -23.26
C MET A 1 -7.01 -26.98 -22.03
N PHE A 2 -7.26 -25.66 -22.02
CA PHE A 2 -7.55 -24.79 -20.86
C PHE A 2 -6.33 -24.32 -20.07
N GLY A 3 -5.56 -23.40 -20.67
CA GLY A 3 -4.76 -22.46 -19.89
C GLY A 3 -5.69 -21.33 -19.47
N LEU A 4 -5.82 -21.07 -18.17
CA LEU A 4 -6.49 -19.87 -17.67
C LEU A 4 -5.69 -18.66 -18.15
N GLY A 5 -6.12 -18.05 -19.24
CA GLY A 5 -5.52 -16.86 -19.78
C GLY A 5 -5.91 -15.63 -18.96
N LEU A 6 -5.27 -14.52 -19.28
CA LEU A 6 -5.64 -13.23 -18.69
C LEU A 6 -7.10 -12.88 -18.97
N GLN A 7 -7.64 -13.31 -20.12
CA GLN A 7 -9.02 -13.02 -20.51
C GLN A 7 -10.04 -13.74 -19.63
N GLU A 8 -9.84 -15.03 -19.34
CA GLU A 8 -10.68 -15.78 -18.40
C GLU A 8 -10.58 -15.20 -16.98
N LEU A 9 -9.37 -14.81 -16.54
CA LEU A 9 -9.19 -14.20 -15.22
C LEU A 9 -9.90 -12.85 -15.09
N ILE A 10 -9.90 -12.03 -16.15
CA ILE A 10 -10.68 -10.77 -16.18
C ILE A 10 -12.17 -11.05 -16.09
N ILE A 11 -12.70 -12.04 -16.81
CA ILE A 11 -14.13 -12.41 -16.74
C ILE A 11 -14.51 -12.84 -15.32
N ILE A 12 -13.71 -13.71 -14.69
CA ILE A 12 -13.93 -14.13 -13.31
C ILE A 12 -13.86 -12.93 -12.36
N MET A 13 -12.91 -12.03 -12.56
CA MET A 13 -12.76 -10.83 -11.74
C MET A 13 -13.97 -9.89 -11.88
N VAL A 14 -14.52 -9.72 -13.08
CA VAL A 14 -15.75 -8.95 -13.30
C VAL A 14 -16.94 -9.59 -12.57
N ILE A 15 -17.11 -10.90 -12.65
CA ILE A 15 -18.18 -11.61 -11.92
C ILE A 15 -18.02 -11.43 -10.41
N ALA A 16 -16.80 -11.59 -9.89
CA ALA A 16 -16.51 -11.36 -8.48
C ALA A 16 -16.81 -9.90 -8.08
N LEU A 17 -16.48 -8.92 -8.92
CA LEU A 17 -16.81 -7.52 -8.70
C LEU A 17 -18.32 -7.25 -8.69
N VAL A 18 -19.12 -7.98 -9.47
CA VAL A 18 -20.59 -7.85 -9.44
C VAL A 18 -21.17 -8.42 -8.15
N ILE A 19 -20.66 -9.57 -7.67
CA ILE A 19 -21.14 -10.22 -6.45
C ILE A 19 -20.72 -9.45 -5.20
N PHE A 20 -19.44 -9.10 -5.10
CA PHE A 20 -18.87 -8.43 -3.93
C PHE A 20 -18.99 -6.91 -3.99
N GLY A 21 -19.15 -6.34 -5.20
CA GLY A 21 -19.15 -4.89 -5.43
C GLY A 21 -17.72 -4.32 -5.57
N GLY A 22 -17.57 -3.31 -6.43
CA GLY A 22 -16.28 -2.63 -6.69
C GLY A 22 -15.57 -2.04 -5.48
N LYS A 23 -16.32 -1.76 -4.40
CA LYS A 23 -15.76 -1.19 -3.16
C LYS A 23 -15.14 -2.24 -2.22
N LYS A 24 -15.55 -3.51 -2.32
CA LYS A 24 -15.10 -4.55 -1.38
C LYS A 24 -13.71 -5.11 -1.70
N LEU A 25 -13.29 -5.14 -2.96
CA LEU A 25 -11.93 -5.53 -3.33
C LEU A 25 -10.83 -4.63 -2.72
N PRO A 26 -10.88 -3.29 -2.86
CA PRO A 26 -9.87 -2.42 -2.26
C PRO A 26 -9.95 -2.42 -0.73
N GLU A 27 -11.14 -2.56 -0.15
CA GLU A 27 -11.34 -2.67 1.31
C GLU A 27 -10.60 -3.91 1.86
N VAL A 28 -10.85 -5.09 1.28
CA VAL A 28 -10.18 -6.35 1.66
C VAL A 28 -8.69 -6.30 1.34
N GLY A 29 -8.30 -5.79 0.17
CA GLY A 29 -6.91 -5.67 -0.25
C GLY A 29 -6.09 -4.75 0.66
N SER A 30 -6.68 -3.67 1.17
CA SER A 30 -6.02 -2.78 2.13
C SER A 30 -5.72 -3.46 3.46
N GLY A 31 -6.64 -4.29 3.95
CA GLY A 31 -6.45 -5.10 5.17
C GLY A 31 -5.40 -6.18 4.98
N LEU A 32 -5.49 -6.94 3.88
CA LEU A 32 -4.51 -7.97 3.53
C LEU A 32 -3.11 -7.37 3.31
N GLY A 33 -3.02 -6.22 2.65
CA GLY A 33 -1.74 -5.54 2.38
C GLY A 33 -1.05 -5.07 3.65
N LYS A 34 -1.80 -4.54 4.62
CA LYS A 34 -1.27 -4.21 5.95
C LYS A 34 -0.77 -5.46 6.68
N ALA A 35 -1.57 -6.52 6.70
CA ALA A 35 -1.19 -7.79 7.33
C ALA A 35 0.07 -8.40 6.69
N ILE A 36 0.17 -8.41 5.35
CA ILE A 36 1.35 -8.89 4.64
C ILE A 36 2.56 -8.01 4.94
N ARG A 37 2.39 -6.68 5.02
CA ARG A 37 3.49 -5.75 5.34
C ARG A 37 4.01 -5.97 6.75
N GLU A 38 3.13 -6.13 7.73
CA GLU A 38 3.50 -6.43 9.12
C GLU A 38 4.13 -7.81 9.25
N PHE A 39 3.55 -8.82 8.60
CA PHE A 39 4.11 -10.17 8.54
C PHE A 39 5.51 -10.16 7.94
N LYS A 40 5.71 -9.43 6.84
CA LYS A 40 7.03 -9.33 6.20
C LYS A 40 8.07 -8.64 7.09
N ARG A 41 7.68 -7.59 7.82
CA ARG A 41 8.58 -6.91 8.79
C ARG A 41 8.99 -7.88 9.90
N GLY A 42 8.01 -8.49 10.58
CA GLY A 42 8.28 -9.47 11.64
C GLY A 42 9.01 -10.74 11.16
N ALA A 43 8.86 -11.12 9.90
CA ALA A 43 9.58 -12.27 9.32
C ALA A 43 10.97 -11.92 8.77
N SER A 44 11.25 -10.65 8.48
CA SER A 44 12.54 -10.20 7.91
C SER A 44 13.46 -9.55 8.95
N ASP A 45 12.94 -9.12 10.10
CA ASP A 45 13.74 -8.58 11.19
C ASP A 45 14.30 -9.73 12.04
N PRO A 46 15.63 -9.96 12.09
CA PRO A 46 16.23 -10.80 13.12
C PRO A 46 15.93 -10.20 14.51
N PRO A 47 15.95 -11.00 15.61
CA PRO A 47 15.56 -10.54 16.93
C PRO A 47 16.55 -9.52 17.47
N GLU A 48 16.42 -8.26 17.06
CA GLU A 48 17.11 -7.13 17.65
C GLU A 48 16.12 -6.37 18.52
N ILE A 49 16.44 -6.30 19.81
CA ILE A 49 15.74 -5.51 20.80
C ILE A 49 15.97 -4.05 20.42
N ASP A 50 15.07 -3.46 19.64
CA ASP A 50 15.19 -2.08 19.20
C ASP A 50 14.27 -1.15 20.00
N VAL A 51 14.89 -0.35 20.86
CA VAL A 51 14.26 0.66 21.71
C VAL A 51 14.30 1.99 20.95
N THR A 52 13.52 2.13 19.88
CA THR A 52 13.46 3.40 19.14
C THR A 52 12.02 3.78 18.77
N PRO A 53 11.48 4.92 19.28
CA PRO A 53 10.13 5.37 18.96
C PRO A 53 10.02 5.72 17.47
N THR A 54 9.06 5.08 16.79
CA THR A 54 8.72 5.34 15.39
C THR A 54 8.22 6.78 15.24
N GLU A 55 9.08 7.68 14.75
CA GLU A 55 8.64 8.96 14.19
C GLU A 55 7.78 8.67 12.96
N THR A 56 6.46 8.83 13.13
CA THR A 56 5.51 8.85 12.03
C THR A 56 5.78 10.09 11.21
N THR A 57 6.29 9.86 9.99
CA THR A 57 6.40 10.83 8.92
C THR A 57 5.01 11.36 8.59
N GLU A 58 4.60 12.44 9.25
CA GLU A 58 3.54 13.31 8.82
C GLU A 58 4.18 14.64 8.40
N LYS A 59 4.28 14.87 7.08
CA LYS A 59 4.39 16.20 6.45
C LYS A 59 4.36 16.04 4.92
N THR A 60 3.15 15.88 4.41
CA THR A 60 2.79 16.41 3.09
C THR A 60 2.14 17.77 3.33
N GLU A 61 2.91 18.86 3.39
CA GLU A 61 2.37 20.20 3.09
C GLU A 61 3.49 21.26 2.94
N LYS A 62 3.45 21.95 1.79
CA LYS A 62 4.01 23.28 1.46
C LYS A 62 5.50 23.37 1.14
N ASP A 63 5.86 22.96 -0.08
CA ASP A 63 6.91 23.68 -0.84
C ASP A 63 6.26 24.85 -1.57
N GLY A 64 6.55 26.05 -1.10
CA GLY A 64 6.02 27.30 -1.59
C GLY A 64 6.57 28.43 -0.75
N THR A 65 7.46 29.23 -1.36
CA THR A 65 8.10 30.46 -0.84
C THR A 65 9.43 30.25 -0.12
N LYS A 66 10.56 30.60 -0.77
CA LYS A 66 11.12 31.97 -0.70
C LYS A 66 12.42 32.13 -1.53
N LYS A 67 12.29 32.76 -2.70
CA LYS A 67 13.40 33.35 -3.45
C LYS A 67 13.55 34.79 -2.95
N ASP A 68 14.21 35.01 -1.82
CA ASP A 68 14.59 36.35 -1.37
C ASP A 68 15.98 36.32 -0.72
N ARG A 69 16.85 37.22 -1.19
CA ARG A 69 18.12 37.69 -0.57
C ARG A 69 19.40 36.90 -0.84
N ALA A 70 19.95 37.14 -2.02
CA ALA A 70 21.36 37.52 -2.18
C ALA A 70 21.38 38.45 -3.39
N SER A 71 21.56 39.76 -3.27
CA SER A 71 22.87 40.36 -3.04
C SER A 71 22.69 41.87 -2.87
N THR A 72 23.08 42.39 -1.72
CA THR A 72 23.50 43.77 -1.51
C THR A 72 24.92 43.67 -0.95
#